data_AF-A0A8H7C1D4-F1
#
_entry.id   AF-A0A8H7C1D4-F1
#
_cell.length_a   1.000
_cell.length_b   1.000
_cell.length_c   1.000
_cell.angle_alpha   90.00
_cell.angle_beta   90.00
_cell.angle_gamma   90.00
#
_symmetry.space_group_name_H-M   'P 1'
#
loop_
_entity.id
_entity.type
_entity.pdbx_description
1 polymer ?
#
loop_
_entity_poly.entity_id
_entity_poly.type
_entity_poly.pdbx_seq_one_letter_code
_entity_poly.pdbx_strand_id
1 'polypeptide(L)'
;MTLFIPPLRTIRVALLVCGEFSKRITAEHGDYHSMFRRWLKNSLPPRSGITLSLEPYNVFQEKYPRHDQLPKYDAVMITGSPADAGSNVPWITRLVDFVRHVVDYHPQTRVYGICLGHQIVSRALGGRVERNEIGWEIGPGIVHTTDVGSLIFGVNKLGMQQIHRDHAPLAPLSDSATSGDIHVLGSSCKTENQGLVKFYPLPPDLDVTRSNIMEHVHILTVQGHPEFTPSIVTSLTNEILGEGLISSTMARDVHKQNQLVGRVPFGGTSKMPDGAKIIPTQKVIILDVTDRPAYYHNFVPNFSHRCGNTAYGVCLLFLISNKIQILHGPLGCWGSATPANSTTVYAEDFRAPINSSHLIDFIQKRSPLYRYEDLRYLFRIPNLESRSGWQSRKERTRPH
;
A
#
# COMPACT_ATOMS: atom_id res chain seq x y z
N MET A 1 -11.28 -10.95 36.31
CA MET A 1 -10.17 -10.12 35.81
C MET A 1 -9.87 -10.51 34.38
N THR A 2 -10.31 -9.73 33.41
CA THR A 2 -9.91 -9.87 32.01
C THR A 2 -8.46 -9.44 31.91
N LEU A 3 -7.54 -10.35 31.57
CA LEU A 3 -6.14 -10.02 31.33
C LEU A 3 -6.06 -8.98 30.21
N PHE A 4 -5.57 -7.78 30.54
CA PHE A 4 -5.23 -6.77 29.56
C PHE A 4 -3.93 -7.20 28.86
N ILE A 5 -4.06 -7.80 27.69
CA ILE A 5 -2.92 -8.06 26.80
C ILE A 5 -2.65 -6.74 26.07
N PRO A 6 -1.50 -6.07 26.26
CA PRO A 6 -1.17 -4.86 25.53
C PRO A 6 -1.17 -5.15 24.02
N PRO A 7 -1.57 -4.19 23.17
CA PRO A 7 -1.63 -4.42 21.74
C PRO A 7 -0.24 -4.70 21.19
N LEU A 8 -0.10 -5.82 20.46
CA LEU A 8 1.16 -6.28 19.88
C LEU A 8 1.66 -5.35 18.77
N ARG A 9 0.76 -4.55 18.16
CA ARG A 9 1.10 -3.66 17.03
C ARG A 9 0.07 -2.53 16.85
N THR A 10 0.54 -1.37 16.38
CA THR A 10 -0.32 -0.27 15.91
C THR A 10 -0.11 -0.06 14.42
N ILE A 11 -1.18 -0.12 13.63
CA ILE A 11 -1.21 0.30 12.23
C ILE A 11 -1.55 1.78 12.20
N ARG A 12 -0.71 2.58 11.55
CA ARG A 12 -0.84 4.03 11.43
C ARG A 12 -1.20 4.41 10.00
N VAL A 13 -2.35 5.04 9.83
CA VAL A 13 -2.89 5.43 8.52
C VAL A 13 -3.10 6.94 8.48
N ALA A 14 -2.53 7.60 7.46
CA ALA A 14 -2.90 8.96 7.11
C ALA A 14 -4.12 8.90 6.18
N LEU A 15 -5.25 9.49 6.59
CA LEU A 15 -6.47 9.56 5.80
C LEU A 15 -6.55 10.92 5.09
N LEU A 16 -6.31 10.94 3.78
CA LEU A 16 -6.49 12.12 2.95
C LEU A 16 -7.97 12.26 2.58
N VAL A 17 -8.66 13.10 3.34
CA VAL A 17 -10.08 13.40 3.17
C VAL A 17 -10.22 14.40 2.02
N CYS A 18 -10.92 13.98 0.95
CA CYS A 18 -11.03 14.71 -0.31
C CYS A 18 -12.37 15.45 -0.49
N GLY A 19 -13.20 15.49 0.55
CA GLY A 19 -14.49 16.20 0.52
C GLY A 19 -15.25 16.04 1.84
N GLU A 20 -16.47 16.55 1.86
CA GLU A 20 -17.37 16.46 3.00
C GLU A 20 -18.74 15.96 2.53
N PHE A 21 -19.42 15.23 3.40
CA PHE A 21 -20.83 14.91 3.19
C PHE A 21 -21.71 16.13 3.46
N SER A 22 -22.92 16.14 2.89
CA SER A 22 -23.93 17.11 3.28
C SER A 22 -24.20 17.06 4.79
N LYS A 23 -24.75 18.15 5.35
CA LYS A 23 -25.11 18.20 6.78
C LYS A 23 -26.08 17.07 7.17
N ARG A 24 -26.98 16.70 6.25
CA ARG A 24 -27.95 15.63 6.45
C ARG A 24 -27.26 14.27 6.57
N ILE A 25 -26.42 13.92 5.59
CA ILE A 25 -25.69 12.64 5.59
C ILE A 25 -24.73 12.56 6.77
N THR A 26 -24.04 13.67 7.09
CA THR A 26 -23.16 13.75 8.25
C THR A 26 -23.90 13.48 9.55
N ALA A 27 -25.11 14.01 9.72
CA ALA A 27 -25.92 13.77 10.92
C ALA A 27 -26.37 12.31 11.06
N GLU A 28 -26.70 11.64 9.94
CA GLU A 28 -27.19 10.26 9.92
C GLU A 28 -26.07 9.21 10.02
N HIS A 29 -24.90 9.49 9.43
CA HIS A 29 -23.85 8.49 9.20
C HIS A 29 -22.49 8.82 9.82
N GLY A 30 -22.27 10.09 10.16
CA GLY A 30 -20.98 10.65 10.51
C GLY A 30 -20.22 11.19 9.29
N ASP A 31 -19.13 11.90 9.56
CA ASP A 31 -18.20 12.38 8.54
C ASP A 31 -17.32 11.25 7.95
N TYR A 32 -16.48 11.59 6.97
CA TYR A 32 -15.54 10.64 6.37
C TYR A 32 -14.59 10.01 7.41
N HIS A 33 -14.09 10.76 8.39
CA HIS A 33 -13.17 10.22 9.39
C HIS A 33 -13.82 9.14 10.24
N SER A 34 -15.02 9.41 10.77
CA SER A 34 -15.77 8.46 11.60
C SER A 34 -16.23 7.24 10.81
N MET A 35 -16.64 7.41 9.54
CA MET A 35 -17.00 6.32 8.64
C MET A 35 -15.80 5.40 8.37
N PHE A 36 -14.68 5.94 7.91
CA PHE A 36 -13.46 5.16 7.64
C PHE A 36 -12.91 4.51 8.92
N ARG A 37 -12.92 5.21 10.06
CA ARG A 37 -12.53 4.63 11.34
C ARG A 37 -13.38 3.41 11.70
N ARG A 38 -14.70 3.51 11.54
CA ARG A 38 -15.63 2.41 11.82
C ARG A 38 -15.40 1.24 10.88
N TRP A 39 -15.29 1.52 9.59
CA TRP A 39 -15.05 0.53 8.55
C TRP A 39 -13.74 -0.24 8.79
N LEU A 40 -12.61 0.46 8.90
CA LEU A 40 -11.31 -0.15 9.11
C LEU A 40 -11.22 -0.93 10.43
N LYS A 41 -11.80 -0.39 11.51
CA LYS A 41 -11.85 -1.10 12.80
C LYS A 41 -12.64 -2.41 12.70
N ASN A 42 -13.72 -2.44 11.93
CA ASN A 42 -14.52 -3.64 11.70
C ASN A 42 -13.83 -4.65 10.78
N SER A 43 -12.87 -4.21 9.96
CA SER A 43 -12.06 -5.07 9.10
C SER A 43 -10.89 -5.74 9.82
N LEU A 44 -10.51 -5.29 11.02
CA LEU A 44 -9.41 -5.91 11.77
C LEU A 44 -9.74 -7.36 12.16
N PRO A 45 -8.77 -8.30 12.09
CA PRO A 45 -9.00 -9.66 12.54
C PRO A 45 -9.38 -9.68 14.04
N PRO A 46 -10.43 -10.41 14.44
CA PRO A 46 -10.83 -10.50 15.83
C PRO A 46 -9.68 -10.98 16.71
N ARG A 47 -9.46 -10.35 17.87
CA ARG A 47 -8.43 -10.73 18.86
C ARG A 47 -6.97 -10.69 18.33
N SER A 48 -6.71 -9.96 17.24
CA SER A 48 -5.36 -9.82 16.67
C SER A 48 -4.37 -9.03 17.53
N GLY A 49 -4.85 -8.29 18.54
CA GLY A 49 -4.01 -7.35 19.30
C GLY A 49 -3.52 -6.15 18.48
N ILE A 50 -4.05 -5.96 17.26
CA ILE A 50 -3.76 -4.82 16.40
C ILE A 50 -4.61 -3.62 16.82
N THR A 51 -3.97 -2.45 16.90
CA THR A 51 -4.64 -1.16 17.08
C THR A 51 -4.56 -0.33 15.82
N LEU A 52 -5.63 0.42 15.53
CA LEU A 52 -5.69 1.35 14.40
C LEU A 52 -5.51 2.79 14.90
N SER A 53 -4.51 3.48 14.36
CA SER A 53 -4.34 4.93 14.45
C SER A 53 -4.67 5.53 13.10
N LEU A 54 -5.72 6.35 13.02
CA LEU A 54 -6.22 6.96 11.80
C LEU A 54 -6.22 8.49 11.96
N GLU A 55 -5.32 9.15 11.24
CA GLU A 55 -5.10 10.60 11.32
C GLU A 55 -5.65 11.28 10.06
N PRO A 56 -6.69 12.13 10.17
CA PRO A 56 -7.32 12.75 9.01
C PRO A 56 -6.59 14.03 8.57
N TYR A 57 -6.53 14.23 7.25
CA TYR A 57 -5.97 15.40 6.58
C TYR A 57 -6.95 15.88 5.52
N ASN A 58 -7.53 17.07 5.70
CA ASN A 58 -8.47 17.66 4.74
C ASN A 58 -7.70 18.24 3.54
N VAL A 59 -7.40 17.40 2.55
CA VAL A 59 -6.58 17.78 1.39
C VAL A 59 -7.30 18.71 0.42
N PHE A 60 -8.64 18.68 0.39
CA PHE A 60 -9.44 19.68 -0.33
C PHE A 60 -9.35 21.09 0.29
N GLN A 61 -8.89 21.18 1.55
CA GLN A 61 -8.50 22.42 2.23
C GLN A 61 -6.98 22.59 2.28
N GLU A 62 -6.25 21.86 1.44
CA GLU A 62 -4.81 21.97 1.30
C GLU A 62 -3.99 21.62 2.56
N LYS A 63 -4.57 20.84 3.47
CA LYS A 63 -3.92 20.32 4.67
C LYS A 63 -3.42 18.90 4.40
N TYR A 64 -2.11 18.71 4.49
CA TYR A 64 -1.43 17.44 4.21
C TYR A 64 -0.51 17.04 5.37
N PRO A 65 -0.20 15.74 5.53
CA PRO A 65 0.93 15.33 6.35
C PRO A 65 2.21 15.93 5.76
N ARG A 66 3.14 16.33 6.63
CA ARG A 66 4.44 16.80 6.16
C ARG A 66 5.26 15.63 5.62
N HIS A 67 6.15 15.90 4.66
CA HIS A 67 6.97 14.86 4.03
C HIS A 67 7.86 14.10 5.04
N ASP A 68 8.37 14.77 6.08
CA ASP A 68 9.15 14.16 7.17
C ASP A 68 8.32 13.21 8.05
N GLN A 69 6.99 13.35 8.04
CA GLN A 69 6.08 12.51 8.79
C GLN A 69 5.66 11.25 8.02
N LEU A 70 5.80 11.22 6.69
CA LEU A 70 5.34 10.08 5.87
C LEU A 70 5.91 8.72 6.33
N PRO A 71 7.20 8.59 6.68
CA PRO A 71 7.76 7.33 7.15
C PRO A 71 7.14 6.77 8.46
N LYS A 72 6.36 7.58 9.19
CA LYS A 72 5.66 7.14 10.41
C LYS A 72 4.36 6.38 10.11
N TYR A 73 3.83 6.48 8.89
CA TYR A 73 2.59 5.84 8.48
C TYR A 73 2.88 4.53 7.74
N ASP A 74 2.14 3.49 8.09
CA ASP A 74 2.16 2.22 7.35
C ASP A 74 1.36 2.35 6.03
N ALA A 75 0.38 3.27 5.98
CA ALA A 75 -0.37 3.56 4.76
C ALA A 75 -0.87 5.01 4.66
N VAL A 76 -1.02 5.49 3.43
CA VAL A 76 -1.80 6.66 3.04
C VAL A 76 -3.08 6.18 2.36
N MET A 77 -4.23 6.64 2.85
CA MET A 77 -5.54 6.29 2.33
C MET A 77 -6.25 7.53 1.79
N ILE A 78 -6.78 7.45 0.57
CA ILE A 78 -7.37 8.58 -0.15
C ILE A 78 -8.86 8.30 -0.34
N THR A 79 -9.71 9.17 0.21
CA THR A 79 -11.17 8.99 0.16
C THR A 79 -11.74 9.27 -1.23
N GLY A 80 -12.99 8.84 -1.45
CA GLY A 80 -13.81 9.40 -2.52
C GLY A 80 -14.17 10.86 -2.27
N SER A 81 -14.78 11.49 -3.28
CA SER A 81 -15.27 12.87 -3.26
C SER A 81 -16.19 13.10 -4.47
N PRO A 82 -17.17 14.03 -4.39
CA PRO A 82 -17.96 14.45 -5.54
C PRO A 82 -17.19 15.34 -6.53
N ALA A 83 -15.96 15.74 -6.21
CA ALA A 83 -15.15 16.59 -7.07
C ALA A 83 -14.67 15.88 -8.35
N ASP A 84 -14.36 16.66 -9.38
CA ASP A 84 -13.77 16.18 -10.63
C ASP A 84 -12.26 15.89 -10.44
N ALA A 85 -11.92 14.60 -10.38
CA ALA A 85 -10.54 14.12 -10.23
C ALA A 85 -9.67 14.34 -11.48
N GLY A 86 -10.28 14.59 -12.64
CA GLY A 86 -9.61 14.92 -13.91
C GLY A 86 -9.30 16.40 -14.06
N SER A 87 -9.96 17.26 -13.27
CA SER A 87 -9.73 18.70 -13.31
C SER A 87 -8.29 19.09 -12.93
N ASN A 88 -7.87 20.28 -13.34
CA ASN A 88 -6.58 20.87 -13.00
C ASN A 88 -6.72 21.99 -11.95
N VAL A 89 -7.76 21.92 -11.10
CA VAL A 89 -7.88 22.86 -9.98
C VAL A 89 -6.73 22.62 -8.99
N PRO A 90 -6.21 23.68 -8.32
CA PRO A 90 -4.94 23.60 -7.58
C PRO A 90 -4.83 22.44 -6.59
N TRP A 91 -5.88 22.18 -5.81
CA TRP A 91 -5.85 21.13 -4.80
C TRP A 91 -5.86 19.71 -5.41
N ILE A 92 -6.48 19.51 -6.58
CA ILE A 92 -6.46 18.22 -7.30
C ILE A 92 -5.06 17.96 -7.84
N THR A 93 -4.45 18.94 -8.54
CA THR A 93 -3.08 18.82 -9.04
C THR A 93 -2.09 18.57 -7.91
N ARG A 94 -2.23 19.30 -6.80
CA ARG A 94 -1.39 19.10 -5.61
C ARG A 94 -1.59 17.73 -4.98
N LEU A 95 -2.81 17.20 -4.97
CA LEU A 95 -3.09 15.85 -4.48
C LEU A 95 -2.43 14.79 -5.37
N VAL A 96 -2.52 14.92 -6.70
CA VAL A 96 -1.83 14.02 -7.65
C VAL A 96 -0.31 14.04 -7.42
N ASP A 97 0.28 15.24 -7.28
CA ASP A 97 1.73 15.38 -7.04
C ASP A 97 2.16 14.83 -5.69
N PHE A 98 1.34 15.04 -4.65
CA PHE A 98 1.57 14.45 -3.33
C PHE A 98 1.56 12.92 -3.41
N VAL A 99 0.57 12.32 -4.08
CA VAL A 99 0.48 10.86 -4.22
C VAL A 99 1.67 10.32 -5.01
N ARG A 100 2.05 10.98 -6.11
CA ARG A 100 3.26 10.62 -6.86
C ARG A 100 4.50 10.66 -5.99
N HIS A 101 4.65 11.69 -5.16
CA HIS A 101 5.76 11.79 -4.22
C HIS A 101 5.77 10.64 -3.19
N VAL A 102 4.63 10.24 -2.66
CA VAL A 102 4.55 9.09 -1.74
C VAL A 102 5.03 7.82 -2.44
N VAL A 103 4.54 7.57 -3.65
CA VAL A 103 4.88 6.37 -4.44
C VAL A 103 6.38 6.33 -4.79
N ASP A 104 6.96 7.45 -5.18
CA ASP A 104 8.34 7.51 -5.68
C ASP A 104 9.39 7.54 -4.55
N TYR A 105 9.09 8.25 -3.45
CA TYR A 105 10.08 8.56 -2.41
C TYR A 105 9.82 7.87 -1.07
N HIS A 106 8.65 7.26 -0.86
CA HIS A 106 8.30 6.57 0.39
C HIS A 106 7.86 5.12 0.13
N PRO A 107 8.72 4.25 -0.44
CA PRO A 107 8.38 2.89 -0.85
C PRO A 107 8.10 1.93 0.33
N GLN A 108 7.99 2.43 1.55
CA GLN A 108 7.57 1.66 2.73
C GLN A 108 6.13 2.01 3.14
N THR A 109 5.57 3.08 2.58
CA THR A 109 4.22 3.57 2.87
C THR A 109 3.28 3.10 1.78
N ARG A 110 2.34 2.21 2.13
CA ARG A 110 1.36 1.72 1.15
C ARG A 110 0.36 2.81 0.77
N VAL A 111 -0.18 2.75 -0.44
CA VAL A 111 -1.20 3.70 -0.92
C VAL A 111 -2.52 2.97 -1.18
N TYR A 112 -3.61 3.49 -0.61
CA TYR A 112 -4.95 2.98 -0.85
C TYR A 112 -5.87 4.08 -1.38
N GLY A 113 -6.55 3.85 -2.50
CA GLY A 113 -7.43 4.85 -3.13
C GLY A 113 -8.83 4.33 -3.39
N ILE A 114 -9.85 5.11 -3.00
CA ILE A 114 -11.28 4.78 -3.22
C ILE A 114 -11.93 5.84 -4.13
N CYS A 115 -12.61 5.40 -5.19
CA CYS A 115 -13.35 6.27 -6.11
C CYS A 115 -12.49 7.42 -6.65
N LEU A 116 -12.69 8.67 -6.22
CA LEU A 116 -11.77 9.78 -6.54
C LEU A 116 -10.31 9.41 -6.20
N GLY A 117 -10.06 8.76 -5.06
CA GLY A 117 -8.72 8.29 -4.69
C GLY A 117 -8.12 7.29 -5.69
N HIS A 118 -8.92 6.39 -6.26
CA HIS A 118 -8.48 5.49 -7.34
C HIS A 118 -8.09 6.26 -8.60
N GLN A 119 -8.90 7.26 -8.96
CA GLN A 119 -8.68 8.12 -10.11
C GLN A 119 -7.42 8.99 -9.96
N ILE A 120 -7.21 9.58 -8.78
CA ILE A 120 -6.01 10.34 -8.43
C ILE A 120 -4.75 9.48 -8.50
N VAL A 121 -4.80 8.25 -7.94
CA VAL A 121 -3.67 7.32 -8.02
C VAL A 121 -3.38 6.95 -9.46
N SER A 122 -4.42 6.71 -10.28
CA SER A 122 -4.26 6.45 -11.70
C SER A 122 -3.55 7.60 -12.41
N ARG A 123 -3.91 8.86 -12.13
CA ARG A 123 -3.19 10.05 -12.65
C ARG A 123 -1.75 10.14 -12.15
N ALA A 124 -1.50 9.81 -10.89
CA ALA A 124 -0.15 9.83 -10.32
C ALA A 124 0.77 8.85 -11.07
N LEU A 125 0.23 7.71 -11.50
CA LEU A 125 0.91 6.66 -12.28
C LEU A 125 1.00 6.95 -13.79
N GLY A 126 0.59 8.14 -14.25
CA GLY A 126 0.64 8.53 -15.67
C GLY A 126 -0.68 8.35 -16.43
N GLY A 127 -1.74 7.92 -15.75
CA GLY A 127 -3.08 7.79 -16.30
C GLY A 127 -3.81 9.12 -16.48
N ARG A 128 -5.06 9.03 -16.93
CA ARG A 128 -6.01 10.16 -16.99
C ARG A 128 -7.34 9.79 -16.36
N VAL A 129 -8.19 10.79 -16.17
CA VAL A 129 -9.56 10.63 -15.71
C VAL A 129 -10.47 11.33 -16.69
N GLU A 130 -11.58 10.70 -17.03
CA GLU A 130 -12.57 11.26 -17.95
C GLU A 130 -13.98 10.87 -17.53
N ARG A 131 -14.97 11.54 -18.12
CA ARG A 131 -16.38 11.20 -17.97
C ARG A 131 -16.66 9.89 -18.71
N ASN A 132 -17.25 8.91 -18.03
CA ASN A 132 -17.70 7.70 -18.71
C ASN A 132 -18.94 8.02 -19.56
N GLU A 133 -18.83 7.83 -20.87
CA GLU A 133 -19.91 8.07 -21.84
C GLU A 133 -21.09 7.10 -21.68
N ILE A 134 -20.84 5.91 -21.13
CA ILE A 134 -21.88 4.91 -20.80
C ILE A 134 -22.76 5.40 -19.62
N GLY A 135 -22.28 6.40 -18.87
CA GLY A 135 -23.03 7.08 -17.83
C GLY A 135 -22.76 6.56 -16.42
N TRP A 136 -23.68 6.85 -15.49
CA TRP A 136 -23.50 6.57 -14.07
C TRP A 136 -23.48 5.07 -13.73
N GLU A 137 -22.57 4.69 -12.85
CA GLU A 137 -22.65 3.48 -12.01
C GLU A 137 -22.99 3.91 -10.59
N ILE A 138 -24.21 3.63 -10.16
CA ILE A 138 -24.72 4.01 -8.85
C ILE A 138 -25.53 2.86 -8.24
N GLY A 139 -25.37 2.61 -6.94
CA GLY A 139 -26.02 1.50 -6.23
C GLY A 139 -25.18 0.22 -6.15
N PRO A 140 -25.76 -0.90 -5.72
CA PRO A 140 -25.07 -2.19 -5.68
C PRO A 140 -24.65 -2.66 -7.08
N GLY A 141 -23.35 -2.77 -7.31
CA GLY A 141 -22.76 -3.27 -8.56
C GLY A 141 -21.99 -4.57 -8.37
N ILE A 142 -21.78 -5.30 -9.47
CA ILE A 142 -20.90 -6.46 -9.53
C ILE A 142 -19.65 -6.10 -10.32
N VAL A 143 -18.49 -6.25 -9.70
CA VAL A 143 -17.19 -6.19 -10.33
C VAL A 143 -16.74 -7.61 -10.65
N HIS A 144 -16.50 -7.89 -11.93
CA HIS A 144 -15.88 -9.12 -12.41
C HIS A 144 -14.39 -9.00 -12.25
N THR A 145 -13.79 -9.85 -11.41
CA THR A 145 -12.37 -9.74 -11.10
C THR A 145 -11.53 -10.41 -12.18
N THR A 146 -10.33 -9.87 -12.41
CA THR A 146 -9.29 -10.56 -13.19
C THR A 146 -8.71 -11.71 -12.37
N ASP A 147 -7.73 -12.45 -12.90
CA ASP A 147 -7.02 -13.47 -12.12
C ASP A 147 -6.30 -12.84 -10.92
N VAL A 148 -5.62 -11.71 -11.12
CA VAL A 148 -4.98 -10.95 -10.03
C VAL A 148 -6.03 -10.41 -9.06
N GLY A 149 -7.14 -9.87 -9.56
CA GLY A 149 -8.25 -9.45 -8.71
C GLY A 149 -8.84 -10.58 -7.88
N SER A 150 -8.97 -11.76 -8.47
CA SER A 150 -9.47 -12.97 -7.78
C SER A 150 -8.50 -13.42 -6.70
N LEU A 151 -7.19 -13.30 -6.94
CA LEU A 151 -6.15 -13.55 -5.95
C LEU A 151 -6.21 -12.53 -4.79
N ILE A 152 -6.41 -11.24 -5.08
CA ILE A 152 -6.47 -10.14 -4.09
C ILE A 152 -7.79 -10.10 -3.33
N PHE A 153 -8.92 -10.45 -3.93
CA PHE A 153 -10.24 -10.41 -3.28
C PHE A 153 -10.78 -11.77 -2.85
N GLY A 154 -10.26 -12.87 -3.39
CA GLY A 154 -10.60 -14.24 -3.01
C GLY A 154 -11.91 -14.72 -3.66
N VAL A 155 -12.40 -13.97 -4.63
CA VAL A 155 -13.65 -14.19 -5.37
C VAL A 155 -13.50 -13.74 -6.80
N ASN A 156 -14.20 -14.40 -7.71
CA ASN A 156 -14.26 -14.06 -9.14
C ASN A 156 -15.28 -12.94 -9.47
N LYS A 157 -16.15 -12.63 -8.51
CA LYS A 157 -17.17 -11.58 -8.59
C LYS A 157 -17.26 -10.90 -7.23
N LEU A 158 -17.09 -9.58 -7.22
CA LEU A 158 -17.12 -8.75 -6.03
C LEU A 158 -18.35 -7.84 -6.06
N GLY A 159 -19.25 -8.01 -5.09
CA GLY A 159 -20.35 -7.07 -4.87
C GLY A 159 -19.85 -5.83 -4.14
N MET A 160 -20.10 -4.64 -4.69
CA MET A 160 -19.66 -3.37 -4.09
C MET A 160 -20.67 -2.27 -4.37
N GLN A 161 -20.79 -1.32 -3.44
CA GLN A 161 -21.54 -0.10 -3.71
C GLN A 161 -20.79 0.75 -4.74
N GLN A 162 -21.49 1.27 -5.74
CA GLN A 162 -20.96 2.15 -6.77
C GLN A 162 -21.60 3.53 -6.63
N ILE A 163 -20.83 4.58 -6.90
CA ILE A 163 -21.34 5.94 -7.08
C ILE A 163 -20.30 6.78 -7.84
N HIS A 164 -20.22 6.57 -9.14
CA HIS A 164 -19.33 7.33 -9.98
C HIS A 164 -19.88 7.43 -11.40
N ARG A 165 -19.47 8.48 -12.10
CA ARG A 165 -19.63 8.57 -13.55
C ARG A 165 -18.31 8.89 -14.23
N ASP A 166 -17.32 9.39 -13.51
CA ASP A 166 -15.96 9.49 -14.03
C ASP A 166 -15.26 8.14 -13.85
N HIS A 167 -14.30 7.87 -14.73
CA HIS A 167 -13.49 6.65 -14.71
C HIS A 167 -12.05 6.94 -15.13
N ALA A 168 -11.15 6.02 -14.81
CA ALA A 168 -9.75 6.07 -15.20
C ALA A 168 -9.48 5.04 -16.31
N PRO A 169 -9.45 5.44 -17.60
CA PRO A 169 -9.24 4.52 -18.71
C PRO A 169 -7.89 3.81 -18.62
N LEU A 170 -7.82 2.60 -19.16
CA LEU A 170 -6.60 1.81 -19.18
C LEU A 170 -5.65 2.20 -20.31
N ALA A 171 -6.15 2.81 -21.39
CA ALA A 171 -5.33 3.14 -22.56
C ALA A 171 -4.06 3.95 -22.22
N PRO A 172 -4.08 4.99 -21.36
CA PRO A 172 -2.87 5.71 -20.98
C PRO A 172 -1.93 4.93 -20.05
N LEU A 173 -2.39 3.81 -19.47
CA LEU A 173 -1.64 2.94 -18.58
C LEU A 173 -1.29 1.59 -19.25
N SER A 174 -1.47 1.46 -20.56
CA SER A 174 -1.30 0.20 -21.30
C SER A 174 0.10 -0.39 -21.16
N ASP A 175 1.13 0.46 -21.16
CA ASP A 175 2.52 0.03 -21.07
C ASP A 175 2.81 -0.53 -19.69
N SER A 176 2.40 0.18 -18.63
CA SER A 176 2.52 -0.28 -17.24
C SER A 176 1.72 -1.56 -16.98
N ALA A 177 0.55 -1.71 -17.60
CA ALA A 177 -0.26 -2.92 -17.49
C ALA A 177 0.38 -4.11 -18.23
N THR A 178 0.94 -3.87 -19.42
CA THR A 178 1.58 -4.90 -20.25
C THR A 178 2.92 -5.35 -19.66
N SER A 179 3.68 -4.44 -19.05
CA SER A 179 4.93 -4.76 -18.37
C SER A 179 4.74 -5.47 -17.03
N GLY A 180 3.51 -5.57 -16.53
CA GLY A 180 3.21 -6.07 -15.18
C GLY A 180 3.61 -5.12 -14.06
N ASP A 181 3.82 -3.84 -14.37
CA ASP A 181 4.11 -2.83 -13.34
C ASP A 181 2.85 -2.50 -12.53
N ILE A 182 1.68 -2.58 -13.17
CA ILE A 182 0.38 -2.51 -12.53
C ILE A 182 -0.50 -3.65 -13.03
N HIS A 183 -1.50 -4.03 -12.24
CA HIS A 183 -2.51 -5.00 -12.64
C HIS A 183 -3.91 -4.47 -12.38
N VAL A 184 -4.79 -4.67 -13.35
CA VAL A 184 -6.22 -4.38 -13.21
C VAL A 184 -6.86 -5.45 -12.34
N LEU A 185 -7.68 -5.04 -11.38
CA LEU A 185 -8.33 -5.92 -10.41
C LEU A 185 -9.70 -6.40 -10.87
N GLY A 186 -10.36 -5.67 -11.76
CA GLY A 186 -11.65 -6.08 -12.30
C GLY A 186 -12.29 -5.01 -13.16
N SER A 187 -13.43 -5.38 -13.73
CA SER A 187 -14.26 -4.54 -14.59
C SER A 187 -15.74 -4.74 -14.28
N SER A 188 -16.58 -3.81 -14.73
CA SER A 188 -18.04 -3.94 -14.74
C SER A 188 -18.54 -3.83 -16.18
N CYS A 189 -19.85 -3.86 -16.38
CA CYS A 189 -20.44 -3.66 -17.70
C CYS A 189 -20.28 -2.23 -18.25
N LYS A 190 -19.86 -1.26 -17.42
CA LYS A 190 -19.65 0.14 -17.86
C LYS A 190 -18.23 0.62 -17.67
N THR A 191 -17.47 0.10 -16.70
CA THR A 191 -16.12 0.60 -16.41
C THR A 191 -15.10 -0.54 -16.49
N GLU A 192 -14.13 -0.38 -17.39
CA GLU A 192 -13.06 -1.37 -17.63
C GLU A 192 -12.08 -1.48 -16.46
N ASN A 193 -11.89 -0.39 -15.72
CA ASN A 193 -10.96 -0.30 -14.61
C ASN A 193 -11.72 -0.04 -13.29
N GLN A 194 -12.11 -1.12 -12.62
CA GLN A 194 -12.75 -1.04 -11.30
C GLN A 194 -11.73 -1.04 -10.15
N GLY A 195 -10.43 -1.09 -10.45
CA GLY A 195 -9.37 -1.07 -9.45
C GLY A 195 -8.03 -1.47 -10.04
N LEU A 196 -6.96 -0.97 -9.42
CA LEU A 196 -5.57 -1.27 -9.76
C LEU A 196 -4.81 -1.76 -8.53
N VAL A 197 -3.85 -2.66 -8.75
CA VAL A 197 -2.83 -3.04 -7.78
C VAL A 197 -1.44 -2.84 -8.40
N LYS A 198 -0.50 -2.36 -7.58
CA LYS A 198 0.94 -2.38 -7.87
C LYS A 198 1.64 -3.08 -6.71
N PHE A 199 2.50 -4.02 -7.03
CA PHE A 199 3.28 -4.74 -6.03
C PHE A 199 4.63 -4.07 -5.81
N TYR A 200 5.21 -4.30 -4.63
CA TYR A 200 6.66 -4.19 -4.47
C TYR A 200 7.35 -5.23 -5.36
N PRO A 201 8.66 -5.04 -5.66
CA PRO A 201 9.43 -6.08 -6.34
C PRO A 201 9.21 -7.45 -5.69
N LEU A 202 8.73 -8.41 -6.48
CA LEU A 202 8.43 -9.75 -6.01
C LEU A 202 9.72 -10.60 -5.99
N PRO A 203 9.96 -11.40 -4.94
CA PRO A 203 11.03 -12.39 -4.96
C PRO A 203 10.86 -13.39 -6.12
N PRO A 204 11.94 -13.80 -6.81
CA PRO A 204 11.86 -14.76 -7.93
C PRO A 204 11.27 -16.12 -7.54
N ASP A 205 11.38 -16.49 -6.26
CA ASP A 205 10.97 -17.75 -5.66
C ASP A 205 9.69 -17.62 -4.81
N LEU A 206 8.97 -16.50 -4.91
CA LEU A 206 7.74 -16.29 -4.18
C LEU A 206 6.69 -17.34 -4.56
N ASP A 207 6.28 -18.17 -3.60
CA ASP A 207 5.09 -19.00 -3.74
C ASP A 207 3.86 -18.09 -3.72
N VAL A 208 3.26 -17.89 -4.89
CA VAL A 208 2.15 -16.97 -5.11
C VAL A 208 0.86 -17.57 -4.54
N THR A 209 0.70 -17.36 -3.23
CA THR A 209 -0.56 -17.58 -2.52
C THR A 209 -1.19 -16.24 -2.18
N ARG A 210 -2.50 -16.26 -1.87
CA ARG A 210 -3.21 -15.06 -1.39
C ARG A 210 -2.54 -14.41 -0.18
N SER A 211 -2.02 -15.20 0.77
CA SER A 211 -1.41 -14.64 1.99
C SER A 211 -0.12 -13.90 1.63
N ASN A 212 0.77 -14.58 0.90
CA ASN A 212 2.10 -14.04 0.60
C ASN A 212 2.01 -12.81 -0.32
N ILE A 213 1.15 -12.85 -1.36
CA ILE A 213 1.07 -11.74 -2.32
C ILE A 213 0.50 -10.45 -1.69
N MET A 214 -0.35 -10.57 -0.67
CA MET A 214 -0.94 -9.41 0.01
C MET A 214 0.10 -8.59 0.77
N GLU A 215 1.16 -9.24 1.28
CA GLU A 215 2.28 -8.57 1.96
C GLU A 215 3.08 -7.70 0.99
N HIS A 216 3.09 -8.07 -0.30
CA HIS A 216 3.79 -7.34 -1.36
C HIS A 216 2.95 -6.24 -2.02
N VAL A 217 1.73 -5.97 -1.58
CA VAL A 217 0.94 -4.85 -2.12
C VAL A 217 1.56 -3.52 -1.72
N HIS A 218 1.93 -2.70 -2.70
CA HIS A 218 2.36 -1.31 -2.51
C HIS A 218 1.19 -0.36 -2.69
N ILE A 219 0.47 -0.48 -3.81
CA ILE A 219 -0.69 0.34 -4.15
C ILE A 219 -1.89 -0.57 -4.34
N LEU A 220 -3.03 -0.21 -3.78
CA LEU A 220 -4.30 -0.90 -4.00
C LEU A 220 -5.42 0.12 -4.13
N THR A 221 -6.21 0.04 -5.20
CA THR A 221 -7.28 1.00 -5.45
C THR A 221 -8.55 0.30 -5.90
N VAL A 222 -9.68 0.92 -5.60
CA VAL A 222 -11.01 0.46 -6.03
C VAL A 222 -11.85 1.66 -6.47
N GLN A 223 -12.56 1.51 -7.59
CA GLN A 223 -13.42 2.57 -8.13
C GLN A 223 -14.75 2.67 -7.35
N GLY A 224 -15.26 1.55 -6.86
CA GLY A 224 -16.42 1.50 -5.98
C GLY A 224 -16.11 1.86 -4.54
N HIS A 225 -17.13 1.77 -3.68
CA HIS A 225 -17.13 2.20 -2.30
C HIS A 225 -17.32 1.03 -1.33
N PRO A 226 -16.24 0.34 -0.94
CA PRO A 226 -16.34 -0.73 0.03
C PRO A 226 -16.71 -0.24 1.45
N GLU A 227 -16.51 1.03 1.73
CA GLU A 227 -16.83 1.69 3.00
C GLU A 227 -18.31 2.11 3.11
N PHE A 228 -19.03 2.17 1.98
CA PHE A 228 -20.42 2.60 1.97
C PHE A 228 -21.41 1.49 2.34
N THR A 229 -22.50 1.91 2.97
CA THR A 229 -23.66 1.07 3.28
C THR A 229 -24.80 1.38 2.33
N PRO A 230 -25.81 0.47 2.20
CA PRO A 230 -27.00 0.76 1.40
C PRO A 230 -27.71 2.07 1.78
N SER A 231 -27.69 2.45 3.06
CA SER A 231 -28.29 3.70 3.54
C SER A 231 -27.54 4.93 3.04
N ILE A 232 -26.20 4.94 3.14
CA ILE A 232 -25.37 6.05 2.64
C ILE A 232 -25.60 6.25 1.14
N VAL A 233 -25.57 5.17 0.36
CA VAL A 233 -25.79 5.26 -1.10
C VAL A 233 -27.20 5.71 -1.43
N THR A 234 -28.20 5.29 -0.67
CA THR A 234 -29.58 5.78 -0.83
C THR A 234 -29.67 7.29 -0.59
N SER A 235 -29.05 7.80 0.48
CA SER A 235 -29.04 9.25 0.76
C SER A 235 -28.30 10.03 -0.33
N LEU A 236 -27.13 9.56 -0.77
CA LEU A 236 -26.39 10.20 -1.87
C LEU A 236 -27.15 10.13 -3.21
N THR A 237 -27.85 9.03 -3.49
CA THR A 237 -28.68 8.89 -4.70
C THR A 237 -29.78 9.95 -4.74
N ASN A 238 -30.40 10.26 -3.60
CA ASN A 238 -31.41 11.32 -3.52
C ASN A 238 -30.84 12.71 -3.75
N GLU A 239 -29.62 12.99 -3.27
CA GLU A 239 -28.94 14.26 -3.52
C GLU A 239 -28.59 14.41 -5.02
N ILE A 240 -28.00 13.39 -5.63
CA ILE A 240 -27.66 13.35 -7.07
C ILE A 240 -28.93 13.47 -7.94
N LEU A 241 -30.03 12.85 -7.53
CA LEU A 241 -31.34 13.00 -8.20
C LEU A 241 -31.86 14.44 -8.09
N GLY A 242 -31.74 15.06 -6.91
CA GLY A 242 -32.16 16.44 -6.66
C GLY A 242 -31.38 17.46 -7.51
N GLU A 243 -30.12 17.16 -7.83
CA GLU A 243 -29.29 17.93 -8.76
C GLU A 243 -29.59 17.65 -10.24
N GLY A 244 -30.48 16.72 -10.55
CA GLY A 244 -30.85 16.36 -11.93
C GLY A 244 -29.76 15.58 -12.67
N LEU A 245 -28.80 14.99 -11.96
CA LEU A 245 -27.67 14.27 -12.57
C LEU A 245 -28.00 12.83 -12.96
N ILE A 246 -29.09 12.26 -12.40
CA ILE A 246 -29.61 10.93 -12.71
C ILE A 246 -31.13 10.97 -12.92
N SER A 247 -31.68 9.94 -13.56
CA SER A 247 -33.12 9.82 -13.76
C SER A 247 -33.84 9.28 -12.52
N SER A 248 -35.13 9.60 -12.39
CA SER A 248 -35.99 9.06 -11.32
C SER A 248 -36.15 7.53 -11.41
N THR A 249 -36.06 6.95 -12.60
CA THR A 249 -36.04 5.49 -12.79
C THR A 249 -34.76 4.88 -12.20
N MET A 250 -33.60 5.46 -12.51
CA MET A 250 -32.32 4.99 -11.95
C MET A 250 -32.32 5.07 -10.42
N ALA A 251 -32.77 6.18 -9.83
CA ALA A 251 -32.86 6.31 -8.39
C ALA A 251 -33.80 5.28 -7.75
N ARG A 252 -34.97 5.01 -8.37
CA ARG A 252 -35.90 3.96 -7.90
C ARG A 252 -35.27 2.56 -7.94
N ASP A 253 -34.51 2.24 -8.98
CA ASP A 253 -33.82 0.96 -9.10
C ASP A 253 -32.77 0.79 -8.01
N VAL A 254 -31.97 1.82 -7.74
CA VAL A 254 -31.01 1.83 -6.63
C VAL A 254 -31.70 1.61 -5.29
N HIS A 255 -32.80 2.33 -5.02
CA HIS A 255 -33.56 2.15 -3.78
C HIS A 255 -34.07 0.71 -3.63
N LYS A 256 -34.63 0.12 -4.69
CA LYS A 256 -35.11 -1.26 -4.69
C LYS A 256 -33.97 -2.26 -4.43
N GLN A 257 -32.83 -2.09 -5.09
CA GLN A 257 -31.67 -2.96 -4.90
C GLN A 257 -31.08 -2.84 -3.49
N ASN A 258 -30.95 -1.62 -2.96
CA ASN A 258 -30.43 -1.40 -1.61
C ASN A 258 -31.36 -1.96 -0.52
N GLN A 259 -32.68 -1.96 -0.72
CA GLN A 259 -33.61 -2.65 0.17
C GLN A 259 -33.42 -4.17 0.17
N LEU A 260 -33.08 -4.77 -0.97
CA LEU A 260 -32.82 -6.21 -1.06
C LEU A 260 -31.49 -6.56 -0.36
N VAL A 261 -30.44 -5.77 -0.59
CA VAL A 261 -29.13 -5.97 0.05
C VAL A 261 -29.21 -5.73 1.56
N GLY A 262 -29.94 -4.70 2.02
CA GLY A 262 -30.08 -4.36 3.44
C GLY A 262 -30.85 -5.39 4.28
N ARG A 263 -31.57 -6.33 3.66
CA ARG A 263 -32.24 -7.45 4.35
C ARG A 263 -31.30 -8.62 4.66
N VAL A 264 -30.06 -8.59 4.16
CA VAL A 264 -29.06 -9.62 4.45
C VAL A 264 -28.33 -9.27 5.75
N PRO A 265 -28.31 -10.15 6.77
CA PRO A 265 -27.62 -9.87 8.02
C PRO A 265 -26.14 -9.54 7.81
N PHE A 266 -25.65 -8.50 8.48
CA PHE A 266 -24.23 -8.16 8.52
C PHE A 266 -23.40 -9.37 8.96
N GLY A 267 -22.60 -9.92 8.05
CA GLY A 267 -21.74 -11.09 8.27
C GLY A 267 -22.17 -12.39 7.57
N GLY A 268 -23.35 -12.43 6.93
CA GLY A 268 -23.78 -13.55 6.10
C GLY A 268 -23.25 -13.43 4.67
N THR A 269 -22.66 -14.51 4.13
CA THR A 269 -22.39 -14.62 2.68
C THR A 269 -23.70 -15.01 1.99
N SER A 270 -24.43 -14.05 1.41
CA SER A 270 -25.53 -14.38 0.50
C SER A 270 -25.06 -14.35 -0.96
N LYS A 271 -25.72 -15.15 -1.79
CA LYS A 271 -25.53 -15.18 -3.24
C LYS A 271 -26.48 -14.15 -3.87
N MET A 272 -25.96 -13.30 -4.76
CA MET A 272 -26.79 -12.59 -5.75
C MET A 272 -27.54 -13.62 -6.61
N PRO A 273 -28.61 -13.23 -7.35
CA PRO A 273 -29.34 -14.12 -8.26
C PRO A 273 -28.43 -14.95 -9.20
N ASP A 274 -27.26 -14.43 -9.54
CA ASP A 274 -26.28 -15.06 -10.43
C ASP A 274 -25.14 -15.80 -9.69
N GLY A 275 -25.34 -16.16 -8.42
CA GLY A 275 -24.38 -16.92 -7.62
C GLY A 275 -23.18 -16.13 -7.10
N ALA A 276 -23.09 -14.82 -7.36
CA ALA A 276 -22.00 -13.97 -6.87
C ALA A 276 -22.06 -13.85 -5.34
N LYS A 277 -20.92 -14.07 -4.65
CA LYS A 277 -20.85 -13.85 -3.20
C LYS A 277 -20.86 -12.35 -2.93
N ILE A 278 -21.83 -11.89 -2.16
CA ILE A 278 -21.71 -10.60 -1.48
C ILE A 278 -20.69 -10.83 -0.36
N ILE A 279 -19.43 -10.46 -0.61
CA ILE A 279 -18.53 -10.18 0.48
C ILE A 279 -19.06 -8.87 1.06
N PRO A 280 -19.52 -8.81 2.32
CA PRO A 280 -19.77 -7.53 2.96
C PRO A 280 -18.49 -6.73 2.79
N THR A 281 -18.55 -5.62 2.09
CA THR A 281 -17.38 -4.81 1.69
C THR A 281 -16.50 -4.38 2.87
N GLN A 282 -16.99 -4.59 4.09
CA GLN A 282 -16.28 -4.52 5.37
C GLN A 282 -15.24 -5.63 5.62
N LYS A 283 -15.20 -6.68 4.79
CA LYS A 283 -14.20 -7.77 4.81
C LYS A 283 -13.26 -7.74 3.60
N VAL A 284 -13.26 -6.67 2.79
CA VAL A 284 -12.12 -6.45 1.89
C VAL A 284 -10.91 -6.28 2.80
N ILE A 285 -9.95 -7.20 2.67
CA ILE A 285 -8.78 -7.32 3.53
C ILE A 285 -7.95 -6.05 3.35
N ILE A 286 -8.25 -5.04 4.15
CA ILE A 286 -7.44 -3.85 4.23
C ILE A 286 -6.38 -4.18 5.23
N LEU A 287 -5.19 -4.38 4.67
CA LEU A 287 -3.94 -4.44 5.40
C LEU A 287 -3.77 -5.77 6.14
N ASP A 288 -3.53 -6.85 5.38
CA ASP A 288 -2.63 -7.90 5.86
C ASP A 288 -1.24 -7.27 5.93
N VAL A 289 -0.99 -6.54 7.02
CA VAL A 289 0.34 -6.01 7.35
C VAL A 289 1.13 -7.08 8.10
N THR A 290 0.67 -8.35 8.09
CA THR A 290 1.39 -9.50 8.66
C THR A 290 2.79 -9.43 8.11
N ASP A 291 3.70 -9.25 9.06
CA ASP A 291 5.09 -8.92 8.86
C ASP A 291 5.37 -7.73 7.94
N ARG A 292 5.95 -6.69 8.55
CA ARG A 292 6.90 -5.90 7.77
C ARG A 292 7.89 -6.94 7.28
N PRO A 293 8.09 -7.12 5.97
CA PRO A 293 9.32 -7.75 5.62
C PRO A 293 10.41 -6.86 6.22
N ALA A 294 11.21 -7.42 7.12
CA ALA A 294 12.55 -6.94 7.33
C ALA A 294 13.38 -7.30 6.08
N TYR A 295 12.92 -6.89 4.90
CA TYR A 295 13.75 -6.88 3.72
C TYR A 295 14.67 -5.67 3.89
N TYR A 296 15.86 -5.96 4.41
CA TYR A 296 17.02 -5.11 4.24
C TYR A 296 17.34 -5.02 2.74
N HIS A 297 16.56 -4.26 1.99
CA HIS A 297 16.98 -3.76 0.69
C HIS A 297 17.71 -2.45 0.92
N ASN A 298 18.96 -2.56 1.35
CA ASN A 298 19.92 -1.47 1.19
C ASN A 298 20.31 -1.42 -0.30
N PHE A 299 19.48 -0.79 -1.14
CA PHE A 299 20.05 0.00 -2.23
C PHE A 299 20.56 1.28 -1.58
N VAL A 300 21.81 1.25 -1.11
CA VAL A 300 22.47 2.46 -0.61
C VAL A 300 23.04 3.18 -1.83
N PRO A 301 22.86 4.50 -1.96
CA PRO A 301 23.50 5.26 -3.02
C PRO A 301 25.03 5.11 -2.93
N ASN A 302 25.63 4.77 -4.07
CA ASN A 302 27.06 4.82 -4.41
C ASN A 302 27.98 5.44 -3.33
N PHE A 303 28.67 4.61 -2.55
CA PHE A 303 29.95 5.04 -1.98
C PHE A 303 31.02 4.84 -3.04
N SER A 304 31.62 5.95 -3.49
CA SER A 304 32.77 5.93 -4.39
C SER A 304 34.05 6.16 -3.57
N HIS A 305 35.06 5.33 -3.79
CA HIS A 305 36.43 5.65 -3.39
C HIS A 305 37.34 5.53 -4.60
N ARG A 306 38.32 6.44 -4.71
CA ARG A 306 39.36 6.41 -5.74
C ARG A 306 40.56 5.61 -5.26
N CYS A 307 41.02 4.67 -6.08
CA CYS A 307 42.36 4.10 -5.96
C CYS A 307 43.05 4.34 -7.30
N GLY A 308 43.97 5.31 -7.36
CA GLY A 308 44.44 5.87 -8.63
C GLY A 308 43.35 6.61 -9.41
N ASN A 309 43.34 6.47 -10.74
CA ASN A 309 42.36 7.12 -11.64
C ASN A 309 41.02 6.37 -11.75
N THR A 310 40.83 5.27 -11.03
CA THR A 310 39.66 4.40 -11.17
C THR A 310 38.79 4.48 -9.92
N ALA A 311 37.49 4.72 -10.12
CA ALA A 311 36.51 4.75 -9.05
C ALA A 311 35.93 3.34 -8.84
N TYR A 312 36.05 2.83 -7.62
CA TYR A 312 35.51 1.52 -7.24
C TYR A 312 34.23 1.72 -6.41
N GLY A 313 33.21 0.91 -6.70
CA GLY A 313 31.96 0.86 -5.96
C GLY A 313 31.85 -0.47 -5.21
N VAL A 314 31.22 -0.43 -4.04
CA VAL A 314 30.95 -1.63 -3.22
C VAL A 314 29.46 -1.87 -3.25
N CYS A 315 29.08 -3.02 -3.78
CA CYS A 315 27.71 -3.51 -3.67
C CYS A 315 27.73 -4.64 -2.63
N LEU A 316 27.24 -4.35 -1.42
CA LEU A 316 26.93 -5.38 -0.43
C LEU A 316 25.61 -6.01 -0.83
N LEU A 317 25.60 -7.26 -1.27
CA LEU A 317 24.36 -7.94 -1.62
C LEU A 317 24.23 -9.32 -0.96
N PHE A 318 23.19 -9.37 -0.12
CA PHE A 318 22.38 -10.47 0.41
C PHE A 318 22.93 -11.44 1.46
N LEU A 319 22.19 -11.45 2.58
CA LEU A 319 22.05 -12.56 3.53
C LEU A 319 21.10 -13.59 2.90
N ILE A 320 21.64 -14.63 2.27
CA ILE A 320 20.88 -15.84 1.93
C ILE A 320 21.39 -16.94 2.88
N SER A 321 20.50 -17.56 3.65
CA SER A 321 20.80 -18.78 4.41
C SER A 321 22.06 -18.70 5.27
N ASN A 322 22.16 -17.64 6.09
CA ASN A 322 23.32 -17.32 6.94
C ASN A 322 24.67 -17.09 6.22
N LYS A 323 24.69 -16.89 4.89
CA LYS A 323 25.90 -16.50 4.15
C LYS A 323 25.99 -15.01 3.94
N ILE A 324 27.18 -14.44 4.13
CA ILE A 324 27.49 -13.06 3.71
C ILE A 324 28.45 -13.11 2.53
N GLN A 325 28.13 -12.42 1.43
CA GLN A 325 29.05 -12.18 0.32
C GLN A 325 29.37 -10.70 0.14
N ILE A 326 30.65 -10.40 -0.13
CA ILE A 326 31.13 -9.04 -0.44
C ILE A 326 31.67 -9.04 -1.87
N LEU A 327 31.11 -8.17 -2.72
CA LEU A 327 31.49 -8.01 -4.12
C LEU A 327 32.18 -6.67 -4.35
N HIS A 328 33.25 -6.67 -5.15
CA HIS A 328 33.96 -5.46 -5.59
C HIS A 328 33.85 -5.33 -7.12
N GLY A 329 33.60 -4.12 -7.64
CA GLY A 329 33.60 -3.85 -9.08
C GLY A 329 33.64 -2.36 -9.47
N PRO A 330 33.93 -2.04 -10.76
CA PRO A 330 33.95 -0.66 -11.26
C PRO A 330 32.54 -0.04 -11.30
N LEU A 331 32.45 1.29 -11.13
CA LEU A 331 31.21 2.06 -10.97
C LEU A 331 30.23 2.08 -12.17
N GLY A 332 30.47 1.32 -13.24
CA GLY A 332 29.64 1.29 -14.45
C GLY A 332 28.92 -0.02 -14.77
N CYS A 333 29.12 -1.08 -13.97
CA CYS A 333 28.62 -2.43 -14.31
C CYS A 333 27.36 -2.87 -13.55
N TRP A 334 26.70 -1.96 -12.81
CA TRP A 334 25.65 -2.30 -11.85
C TRP A 334 24.27 -1.79 -12.33
N GLY A 335 23.74 -2.36 -13.42
CA GLY A 335 22.46 -1.94 -14.04
C GLY A 335 21.49 -3.07 -14.41
N SER A 336 21.87 -4.33 -14.24
CA SER A 336 21.02 -5.49 -14.53
C SER A 336 21.40 -6.62 -13.58
N ALA A 337 20.41 -7.42 -13.15
CA ALA A 337 20.63 -8.55 -12.26
C ALA A 337 21.78 -9.44 -12.77
N THR A 338 22.72 -9.75 -11.86
CA THR A 338 24.06 -10.36 -12.05
C THR A 338 25.15 -9.44 -12.66
N PRO A 339 26.16 -9.00 -11.88
CA PRO A 339 27.27 -8.23 -12.42
C PRO A 339 28.26 -9.20 -13.08
N ALA A 340 28.31 -9.20 -14.41
CA ALA A 340 29.22 -10.04 -15.19
C ALA A 340 30.72 -9.81 -14.91
N ASN A 341 31.07 -8.76 -14.15
CA ASN A 341 32.45 -8.38 -13.82
C ASN A 341 32.71 -8.18 -12.31
N SER A 342 31.83 -8.67 -11.41
CA SER A 342 32.11 -8.62 -9.97
C SER A 342 32.95 -9.81 -9.52
N THR A 343 34.00 -9.57 -8.76
CA THR A 343 34.74 -10.63 -8.07
C THR A 343 34.21 -10.80 -6.66
N THR A 344 33.80 -12.01 -6.29
CA THR A 344 33.50 -12.39 -4.90
C THR A 344 34.79 -12.37 -4.10
N VAL A 345 34.87 -11.47 -3.13
CA VAL A 345 36.08 -11.32 -2.32
C VAL A 345 36.01 -12.16 -1.05
N TYR A 346 34.81 -12.29 -0.45
CA TYR A 346 34.61 -13.05 0.79
C TYR A 346 33.23 -13.72 0.83
N ALA A 347 33.17 -14.94 1.38
CA ALA A 347 31.94 -15.68 1.68
C ALA A 347 32.09 -16.43 3.02
N GLU A 348 31.17 -16.27 3.98
CA GLU A 348 31.20 -17.01 5.26
C GLU A 348 29.79 -17.42 5.71
N ASP A 349 29.67 -18.65 6.23
CA ASP A 349 28.45 -19.28 6.77
C ASP A 349 28.35 -19.08 8.29
N PHE A 350 27.25 -18.49 8.76
CA PHE A 350 26.98 -18.33 10.18
C PHE A 350 25.98 -19.39 10.69
N ARG A 351 26.15 -19.84 11.93
CA ARG A 351 25.24 -20.83 12.54
C ARG A 351 24.18 -20.22 13.46
N ALA A 352 24.20 -18.90 13.66
CA ALA A 352 23.29 -18.17 14.55
C ALA A 352 22.91 -16.78 13.98
N PRO A 353 21.79 -16.19 14.42
CA PRO A 353 21.33 -14.87 13.94
C PRO A 353 22.40 -13.79 14.19
N ILE A 354 22.77 -13.07 13.13
CA ILE A 354 23.78 -12.02 13.17
C ILE A 354 23.08 -10.69 13.44
N ASN A 355 23.56 -9.91 14.41
CA ASN A 355 23.11 -8.53 14.61
C ASN A 355 24.04 -7.54 13.89
N SER A 356 23.56 -6.30 13.67
CA SER A 356 24.31 -5.26 12.94
C SER A 356 25.70 -4.98 13.52
N SER A 357 25.91 -5.20 14.83
CA SER A 357 27.22 -5.01 15.48
C SER A 357 28.24 -6.07 15.06
N HIS A 358 27.81 -7.34 14.94
CA HIS A 358 28.64 -8.43 14.46
C HIS A 358 29.01 -8.27 12.98
N LEU A 359 28.10 -7.69 12.20
CA LEU A 359 28.30 -7.42 10.78
C LEU A 359 29.36 -6.34 10.54
N ILE A 360 29.35 -5.26 11.33
CA ILE A 360 30.37 -4.21 11.26
C ILE A 360 31.75 -4.77 11.62
N ASP A 361 31.86 -5.49 12.73
CA ASP A 361 33.14 -6.07 13.18
C ASP A 361 33.70 -7.07 12.14
N PHE A 362 32.83 -7.87 11.52
CA PHE A 362 33.19 -8.75 10.41
C PHE A 362 33.77 -7.98 9.20
N ILE A 363 33.11 -6.91 8.77
CA ILE A 363 33.53 -6.11 7.61
C ILE A 363 34.84 -5.40 7.91
N GLN A 364 34.98 -4.80 9.09
CA GLN A 364 36.19 -4.05 9.47
C GLN A 364 37.42 -4.95 9.64
N LYS A 365 37.25 -6.16 10.18
CA LYS A 365 38.35 -7.13 10.32
C LYS A 365 38.91 -7.59 8.98
N ARG A 366 38.08 -7.69 7.94
CA ARG A 366 38.47 -8.20 6.62
C ARG A 366 38.72 -7.13 5.59
N SER A 367 38.24 -5.91 5.81
CA SER A 367 38.52 -4.77 4.96
C SER A 367 38.69 -3.50 5.82
N PRO A 368 39.92 -3.20 6.28
CA PRO A 368 40.22 -2.05 7.14
C PRO A 368 40.00 -0.69 6.46
N LEU A 369 39.61 -0.69 5.17
CA LEU A 369 39.30 0.50 4.39
C LEU A 369 37.94 1.13 4.75
N TYR A 370 37.03 0.37 5.35
CA TYR A 370 35.70 0.87 5.76
C TYR A 370 35.71 1.32 7.22
N ARG A 371 35.41 2.61 7.44
CA ARG A 371 35.36 3.16 8.80
C ARG A 371 34.07 2.73 9.48
N TYR A 372 34.14 2.59 10.82
CA TYR A 372 33.02 2.18 11.65
C TYR A 372 31.79 3.07 11.42
N GLU A 373 32.00 4.40 11.32
CA GLU A 373 30.91 5.36 11.17
C GLU A 373 30.17 5.24 9.84
N ASP A 374 30.87 4.90 8.75
CA ASP A 374 30.26 4.69 7.43
C ASP A 374 29.35 3.45 7.46
N LEU A 375 29.83 2.36 8.05
CA LEU A 375 29.09 1.11 8.19
C LEU A 375 27.92 1.25 9.18
N ARG A 376 28.11 2.03 10.26
CA ARG A 376 27.08 2.33 11.24
C ARG A 376 25.90 3.09 10.62
N TYR A 377 26.18 4.07 9.77
CA TYR A 377 25.17 4.79 9.00
C TYR A 377 24.41 3.84 8.06
N LEU A 378 25.16 2.99 7.34
CA LEU A 378 24.62 1.98 6.43
C LEU A 378 23.64 1.00 7.11
N PHE A 379 23.96 0.58 8.34
CA PHE A 379 23.14 -0.36 9.12
C PHE A 379 22.19 0.31 10.11
N ARG A 380 22.06 1.65 10.06
CA ARG A 380 21.17 2.47 10.90
C ARG A 380 21.27 2.15 12.41
N ILE A 381 22.48 1.97 12.92
CA ILE A 381 22.70 1.73 14.36
C ILE A 381 22.61 3.06 15.13
N PRO A 382 21.77 3.17 16.18
CA PRO A 382 21.60 4.39 16.97
C PRO A 382 22.91 4.90 17.59
N ASN A 383 22.93 6.18 17.98
CA ASN A 383 24.04 6.75 18.74
C ASN A 383 24.11 6.14 20.14
N LEU A 384 24.95 5.11 20.34
CA LEU A 384 25.38 4.70 21.67
C LEU A 384 26.55 5.61 22.07
N GLU A 385 26.25 6.61 22.90
CA GLU A 385 27.28 7.29 23.66
C GLU A 385 28.00 6.27 24.56
N SER A 386 29.33 6.24 24.47
CA SER A 386 30.27 5.51 25.35
C SER A 386 30.18 3.98 25.39
N ARG A 387 30.98 3.29 24.57
CA ARG A 387 31.55 1.98 24.93
C ARG A 387 32.87 2.16 25.67
N SER A 388 32.83 2.64 26.90
CA SER A 388 33.85 2.32 27.90
C SER A 388 33.31 1.20 28.78
N GLY A 389 33.69 -0.04 28.50
CA GLY A 389 33.39 -1.16 29.40
C GLY A 389 32.96 -2.46 28.73
N TRP A 390 33.74 -3.00 27.80
CA TRP A 390 33.76 -4.45 27.57
C TRP A 390 35.21 -4.86 27.31
N GLN A 391 35.95 -5.05 28.41
CA GLN A 391 37.24 -5.73 28.37
C GLN A 391 37.00 -7.20 28.01
N SER A 392 37.88 -7.70 27.16
CA SER A 392 37.97 -9.07 26.67
C SER A 392 37.83 -10.12 27.78
N ARG A 393 36.79 -10.96 27.73
CA ARG A 393 36.93 -12.33 28.24
C ARG A 393 37.79 -13.09 27.22
N LYS A 394 39.10 -13.02 27.40
CA LYS A 394 40.03 -13.96 26.79
C LYS A 394 39.67 -15.36 27.29
N GLU A 395 39.43 -16.27 26.35
CA GLU A 395 39.49 -17.70 26.57
C GLU A 395 40.80 -18.04 27.31
N ARG A 396 40.67 -18.56 28.52
CA ARG A 396 41.76 -19.31 29.14
C ARG A 396 41.74 -20.70 28.52
N THR A 397 42.56 -20.87 27.49
CA THR A 397 43.14 -22.17 27.14
C THR A 397 43.82 -22.75 28.37
N ARG A 398 43.43 -23.97 28.77
CA ARG A 398 44.20 -24.80 29.70
C ARG A 398 45.52 -25.20 29.06
N PRO A 399 46.62 -25.23 29.81
CA PRO A 399 47.69 -26.17 29.55
C PRO A 399 47.93 -27.12 30.74
N HIS A 400 48.06 -28.39 30.37
CA HIS A 400 48.54 -29.58 31.10
C HIS A 400 47.69 -30.15 32.23
#